data_AF-A0A1W9QJI1-F1
#
_entry.id   AF-A0A1W9QJI1-F1
#
_cell.length_a   1.000
_cell.length_b   1.000
_cell.length_c   1.000
_cell.angle_alpha   90.00
_cell.angle_beta   90.00
_cell.angle_gamma   90.00
#
_symmetry.space_group_name_H-M   'P 1'
#
loop_
_entity.id
_entity.type
_entity.pdbx_description
1 polymer ?
#
loop_
_entity_poly.entity_id
_entity_poly.type
_entity_poly.pdbx_seq_one_letter_code
_entity_poly.pdbx_strand_id
1 'polypeptide(L)'
;MRIENKQKAIEKIKSVIDGIIVKDIVTLQRFKTQTIAKLGDLLYLLAQSDSISYSKLKEALKIERVETLESLIEVLIMSGILMKVKTYGKTCGSTRKTPKFLFVTPSLRSAMLNNIYLSGIEGKKLEDYFTLIYLKDLKSYSKYAINLSYDLAEGGADFVLTLKDRSNIVIEG
;
A
#
# COMPACT_ATOMS: atom_id res chain seq x y z
N MET A 1 31.97 -2.08 4.86
CA MET A 1 31.25 -1.85 6.15
C MET A 1 29.88 -1.17 6.00
N ARG A 2 29.73 0.05 5.43
CA ARG A 2 28.39 0.72 5.34
C ARG A 2 27.39 0.04 4.38
N ILE A 3 27.85 -0.59 3.29
CA ILE A 3 27.00 -1.23 2.27
C ILE A 3 26.45 -2.59 2.76
N GLU A 4 27.32 -3.42 3.36
CA GLU A 4 26.93 -4.72 3.95
C GLU A 4 25.84 -4.57 5.02
N ASN A 5 25.92 -3.54 5.85
CA ASN A 5 24.90 -3.28 6.89
C ASN A 5 23.55 -2.91 6.27
N LYS A 6 23.53 -2.18 5.14
CA LYS A 6 22.29 -1.86 4.42
C LYS A 6 21.66 -3.11 3.79
N GLN A 7 22.47 -3.96 3.15
CA GLN A 7 21.99 -5.23 2.58
C GLN A 7 21.41 -6.15 3.66
N LYS A 8 22.13 -6.35 4.76
CA LYS A 8 21.64 -7.13 5.91
C LYS A 8 20.34 -6.58 6.50
N ALA A 9 20.17 -5.26 6.53
CA ALA A 9 18.93 -4.63 6.99
C ALA A 9 17.74 -4.93 6.04
N ILE A 10 17.96 -4.85 4.72
CA ILE A 10 16.95 -5.19 3.71
C ILE A 10 16.56 -6.66 3.81
N GLU A 11 17.53 -7.56 3.92
CA GLU A 11 17.30 -9.01 4.08
C GLU A 11 16.44 -9.31 5.31
N LYS A 12 16.72 -8.64 6.43
CA LYS A 12 15.89 -8.74 7.64
C LYS A 12 14.46 -8.27 7.38
N ILE A 13 14.27 -7.14 6.68
CA ILE A 13 12.92 -6.65 6.35
C ILE A 13 12.18 -7.63 5.44
N LYS A 14 12.87 -8.18 4.43
CA LYS A 14 12.28 -9.21 3.55
C LYS A 14 11.89 -10.46 4.33
N SER A 15 12.73 -10.93 5.23
CA SER A 15 12.42 -12.07 6.10
C SER A 15 11.20 -11.81 6.99
N VAL A 16 10.99 -10.57 7.45
CA VAL A 16 9.75 -10.18 8.16
C VAL A 16 8.54 -10.27 7.22
N ILE A 17 8.65 -9.77 5.98
CA ILE A 17 7.57 -9.85 4.98
C ILE A 17 7.24 -11.31 4.66
N ASP A 18 8.25 -12.15 4.42
CA ASP A 18 8.08 -13.58 4.19
C ASP A 18 7.42 -14.27 5.39
N GLY A 19 7.81 -13.88 6.61
CA GLY A 19 7.19 -14.34 7.85
C GLY A 19 5.71 -13.98 7.93
N ILE A 20 5.33 -12.76 7.57
CA ILE A 20 3.93 -12.30 7.51
C ILE A 20 3.16 -13.07 6.44
N ILE A 21 3.74 -13.25 5.25
CA ILE A 21 3.13 -14.03 4.17
C ILE A 21 2.88 -15.47 4.63
N VAL A 22 3.88 -16.14 5.21
CA VAL A 22 3.77 -17.55 5.59
C VAL A 22 2.85 -17.75 6.80
N LYS A 23 2.91 -16.87 7.81
CA LYS A 23 2.15 -17.05 9.06
C LYS A 23 0.75 -16.48 8.99
N ASP A 24 0.61 -15.27 8.46
CA ASP A 24 -0.65 -14.54 8.52
C ASP A 24 -1.47 -14.78 7.25
N ILE A 25 -0.87 -14.64 6.06
CA ILE A 25 -1.63 -14.73 4.81
C ILE A 25 -2.12 -16.16 4.53
N VAL A 26 -1.28 -17.17 4.75
CA VAL A 26 -1.67 -18.59 4.58
C VAL A 26 -2.79 -19.00 5.54
N THR A 27 -2.86 -18.39 6.72
CA THR A 27 -3.89 -18.70 7.73
C THR A 27 -5.17 -17.90 7.52
N LEU A 28 -5.07 -16.66 7.01
CA LEU A 28 -6.20 -15.76 6.77
C LEU A 28 -7.09 -16.21 5.60
N GLN A 29 -6.52 -16.79 4.54
CA GLN A 29 -7.30 -17.34 3.43
C GLN A 29 -6.66 -18.60 2.81
N ARG A 30 -7.52 -19.52 2.36
CA ARG A 30 -7.11 -20.77 1.70
C ARG A 30 -6.80 -20.56 0.23
N PHE A 31 -5.67 -19.92 -0.06
CA PHE A 31 -5.16 -19.81 -1.42
C PHE A 31 -4.44 -21.09 -1.87
N LYS A 32 -4.46 -21.37 -3.17
CA LYS A 32 -3.58 -22.38 -3.77
C LYS A 32 -2.13 -21.88 -3.71
N THR A 33 -1.16 -22.79 -3.58
CA THR A 33 0.28 -22.46 -3.52
C THR A 33 0.72 -21.58 -4.70
N GLN A 34 0.25 -21.89 -5.91
CA GLN A 34 0.52 -21.10 -7.12
C GLN A 34 -0.01 -19.66 -7.07
N THR A 35 -1.01 -19.39 -6.23
CA THR A 35 -1.58 -18.06 -6.02
C THR A 35 -0.74 -17.30 -4.98
N ILE A 36 -0.31 -17.98 -3.91
CA ILE A 36 0.58 -17.41 -2.88
C ILE A 36 1.92 -17.00 -3.50
N ALA A 37 2.46 -17.80 -4.42
CA ALA A 37 3.71 -17.51 -5.12
C ALA A 37 3.70 -16.16 -5.86
N LYS A 38 2.52 -15.61 -6.16
CA LYS A 38 2.36 -14.32 -6.88
C LYS A 38 2.42 -13.10 -5.95
N LEU A 39 2.45 -13.28 -4.62
CA LEU A 39 2.45 -12.16 -3.67
C LEU A 39 3.70 -11.29 -3.77
N GLY A 40 4.87 -11.88 -4.00
CA GLY A 40 6.11 -11.13 -4.20
C GLY A 40 6.02 -10.22 -5.43
N ASP A 41 5.60 -10.77 -6.57
CA ASP A 41 5.41 -10.01 -7.81
C ASP A 41 4.33 -8.94 -7.66
N LEU A 42 3.21 -9.26 -6.98
CA LEU A 42 2.17 -8.29 -6.69
C LEU A 42 2.73 -7.12 -5.88
N LEU A 43 3.44 -7.39 -4.77
CA LEU A 43 4.04 -6.35 -3.94
C LEU A 43 5.08 -5.53 -4.71
N TYR A 44 5.86 -6.15 -5.59
CA TYR A 44 6.79 -5.45 -6.46
C TYR A 44 6.09 -4.50 -7.43
N LEU A 45 5.03 -4.97 -8.11
CA LEU A 45 4.24 -4.15 -9.03
C LEU A 45 3.57 -2.96 -8.31
N LEU A 46 3.05 -3.20 -7.10
CA LEU A 46 2.48 -2.15 -6.24
C LEU A 46 3.55 -1.15 -5.76
N ALA A 47 4.77 -1.63 -5.51
CA ALA A 47 5.88 -0.76 -5.11
C ALA A 47 6.30 0.22 -6.21
N GLN A 48 6.14 -0.16 -7.48
CA GLN A 48 6.51 0.66 -8.64
C GLN A 48 5.40 1.58 -9.17
N SER A 49 4.13 1.20 -9.03
CA SER A 49 3.02 1.89 -9.69
C SER A 49 2.49 3.09 -8.89
N ASP A 50 2.10 4.18 -9.55
CA ASP A 50 1.42 5.35 -8.92
C ASP A 50 -0.08 5.13 -8.79
N SER A 51 -0.68 4.62 -9.85
CA SER A 51 -2.07 4.21 -9.92
C SER A 51 -2.15 2.78 -10.42
N ILE A 52 -3.12 2.04 -9.90
CA ILE A 52 -3.25 0.60 -10.16
C ILE A 52 -4.47 0.35 -11.03
N SER A 53 -4.26 -0.37 -12.13
CA SER A 53 -5.34 -0.99 -12.87
C SER A 53 -5.43 -2.47 -12.49
N TYR A 54 -6.58 -2.90 -11.98
CA TYR A 54 -6.85 -4.31 -11.69
C TYR A 54 -6.71 -5.19 -12.94
N SER A 55 -7.04 -4.69 -14.13
CA SER A 55 -6.85 -5.45 -15.37
C SER A 55 -5.38 -5.66 -15.68
N LYS A 56 -4.56 -4.61 -15.59
CA LYS A 56 -3.10 -4.69 -15.81
C LYS A 56 -2.41 -5.61 -14.81
N LEU A 57 -2.80 -5.54 -13.52
CA LEU A 57 -2.27 -6.44 -12.50
C LEU A 57 -2.66 -7.90 -12.76
N LYS A 58 -3.91 -8.16 -13.14
CA LYS A 58 -4.35 -9.52 -13.47
C LYS A 58 -3.54 -10.10 -14.64
N GLU A 59 -3.34 -9.30 -15.68
CA GLU A 59 -2.60 -9.70 -16.86
C GLU A 59 -1.13 -10.00 -16.51
N ALA A 60 -0.46 -9.07 -15.83
CA ALA A 60 0.93 -9.22 -15.40
C ALA A 60 1.14 -10.44 -14.49
N LEU A 61 0.21 -10.69 -13.56
CA LEU A 61 0.28 -11.81 -12.61
C LEU A 61 -0.35 -13.10 -13.15
N LYS A 62 -0.87 -13.09 -14.38
CA LYS A 62 -1.62 -14.21 -14.98
C LYS A 62 -2.71 -14.75 -14.04
N ILE A 63 -3.47 -13.85 -13.41
CA ILE A 63 -4.59 -14.18 -12.52
C ILE A 63 -5.88 -14.13 -13.34
N GLU A 64 -6.56 -15.27 -13.46
CA GLU A 64 -7.77 -15.41 -14.28
C GLU A 64 -8.96 -14.64 -13.70
N ARG A 65 -9.16 -14.70 -12.38
CA ARG A 65 -10.33 -14.17 -11.68
C ARG A 65 -10.00 -12.89 -10.91
N VAL A 66 -10.80 -11.84 -11.08
CA VAL A 66 -10.53 -10.54 -10.41
C VAL A 66 -10.68 -10.65 -8.90
N GLU A 67 -11.61 -11.50 -8.45
CA GLU A 67 -11.85 -11.75 -7.03
C GLU A 67 -10.63 -12.36 -6.35
N THR A 68 -9.83 -13.14 -7.08
CA THR A 68 -8.57 -13.68 -6.54
C THR A 68 -7.54 -12.58 -6.31
N LEU A 69 -7.42 -11.62 -7.23
CA LEU A 69 -6.54 -10.46 -7.04
C LEU A 69 -7.04 -9.57 -5.89
N GLU A 70 -8.36 -9.33 -5.82
CA GLU A 70 -8.97 -8.58 -4.72
C GLU A 70 -8.71 -9.25 -3.37
N SER A 71 -8.89 -10.56 -3.25
CA SER A 71 -8.58 -11.30 -2.02
C SER A 71 -7.11 -11.23 -1.64
N LEU A 72 -6.18 -11.29 -2.61
CA LEU A 72 -4.74 -11.15 -2.32
C LEU A 72 -4.42 -9.76 -1.75
N ILE A 73 -4.98 -8.71 -2.36
CA ILE A 73 -4.80 -7.34 -1.88
C ILE A 73 -5.44 -7.18 -0.49
N GLU A 74 -6.64 -7.73 -0.27
CA GLU A 74 -7.32 -7.65 1.02
C GLU A 74 -6.49 -8.32 2.12
N VAL A 75 -5.91 -9.49 1.85
CA VAL A 75 -5.06 -10.17 2.82
C VAL A 75 -3.75 -9.41 3.09
N LEU A 76 -3.18 -8.73 2.10
CA LEU A 76 -2.05 -7.80 2.29
C LEU A 76 -2.43 -6.59 3.18
N ILE A 77 -3.69 -6.14 3.12
CA ILE A 77 -4.21 -5.09 4.01
C ILE A 77 -4.41 -5.62 5.42
N MET A 78 -5.07 -6.78 5.56
CA MET A 78 -5.34 -7.41 6.86
C MET A 78 -4.05 -7.78 7.62
N SER A 79 -3.01 -8.15 6.88
CA SER A 79 -1.68 -8.47 7.45
C SER A 79 -0.83 -7.23 7.78
N GLY A 80 -1.36 -6.01 7.54
CA GLY A 80 -0.66 -4.77 7.88
C GLY A 80 0.52 -4.43 6.97
N ILE A 81 0.61 -5.07 5.79
CA ILE A 81 1.61 -4.71 4.77
C ILE A 81 1.16 -3.45 4.01
N LEU A 82 -0.12 -3.42 3.64
CA LEU A 82 -0.72 -2.34 2.86
C LEU A 82 -1.80 -1.59 3.64
N MET A 83 -2.01 -0.33 3.29
CA MET A 83 -3.17 0.46 3.64
C MET A 83 -3.93 0.85 2.38
N LYS A 84 -5.26 0.73 2.42
CA LYS A 84 -6.17 1.21 1.37
C LYS A 84 -6.63 2.63 1.67
N VAL A 85 -6.38 3.54 0.75
CA VAL A 85 -6.86 4.93 0.80
C VAL A 85 -7.91 5.14 -0.28
N LYS A 86 -9.11 5.61 0.11
CA LYS A 86 -10.22 5.86 -0.81
C LYS A 86 -10.09 7.27 -1.40
N THR A 87 -10.70 7.49 -2.57
CA THR A 87 -10.76 8.83 -3.15
C THR A 87 -11.63 9.77 -2.33
N TYR A 88 -11.26 11.04 -2.31
CA TYR A 88 -12.04 12.14 -1.76
C TYR A 88 -13.20 12.54 -2.72
N GLY A 89 -14.34 12.95 -2.15
CA GLY A 89 -15.52 13.42 -2.89
C GLY A 89 -16.79 12.55 -2.75
N LYS A 90 -17.97 13.20 -2.67
CA LYS A 90 -19.30 12.56 -2.60
C LYS A 90 -20.07 12.54 -3.92
N THR A 91 -19.63 13.28 -4.94
CA THR A 91 -20.42 13.59 -6.14
C THR A 91 -19.60 13.40 -7.41
N CYS A 92 -19.40 12.16 -7.84
CA CYS A 92 -19.18 11.81 -9.24
C CYS A 92 -19.66 10.36 -9.41
N GLY A 93 -20.61 10.14 -10.31
CA GLY A 93 -21.48 8.95 -10.34
C GLY A 93 -20.73 7.62 -10.26
N SER A 94 -21.13 6.80 -9.29
CA SER A 94 -21.13 5.31 -9.15
C SER A 94 -20.12 4.41 -9.92
N THR A 95 -19.09 4.92 -10.58
CA THR A 95 -18.13 4.14 -11.37
C THR A 95 -16.74 4.24 -10.74
N ARG A 96 -16.48 3.30 -9.82
CA ARG A 96 -15.18 2.70 -9.49
C ARG A 96 -13.95 3.62 -9.63
N LYS A 97 -13.84 4.67 -8.81
CA LYS A 97 -12.51 5.29 -8.60
C LYS A 97 -11.61 4.26 -7.91
N THR A 98 -10.52 3.84 -8.57
CA THR A 98 -9.60 2.82 -8.02
C THR A 98 -8.97 3.37 -6.73
N PRO A 99 -9.01 2.64 -5.60
CA PRO A 99 -8.30 3.06 -4.39
C PRO A 99 -6.79 3.17 -4.63
N LYS A 100 -6.12 4.00 -3.83
CA LYS A 100 -4.66 4.00 -3.70
C LYS A 100 -4.26 2.95 -2.66
N PHE A 101 -3.21 2.18 -2.93
CA PHE A 101 -2.65 1.21 -2.00
C PHE A 101 -1.24 1.66 -1.61
N LEU A 102 -1.08 1.99 -0.33
CA LEU A 102 0.17 2.50 0.24
C LEU A 102 0.82 1.42 1.10
N PHE A 103 2.14 1.40 1.18
CA PHE A 103 2.80 0.55 2.16
C PHE A 103 2.68 1.19 3.53
N VAL A 104 2.44 0.36 4.56
CA VAL A 104 2.31 0.86 5.94
C VAL A 104 3.59 1.53 6.44
N THR A 105 4.74 1.18 5.87
CA THR A 105 6.02 1.88 6.09
C THR A 105 6.85 1.96 4.80
N PRO A 106 7.65 3.01 4.60
CA PRO A 106 8.52 3.14 3.42
C PRO A 106 9.62 2.08 3.35
N SER A 107 9.96 1.46 4.50
CA SER A 107 10.92 0.35 4.57
C SER A 107 10.42 -0.89 3.82
N LEU A 108 9.10 -1.15 3.85
CA LEU A 108 8.51 -2.27 3.11
C LEU A 108 8.61 -2.06 1.61
N ARG A 109 8.27 -0.86 1.11
CA ARG A 109 8.45 -0.50 -0.31
C ARG A 109 9.91 -0.62 -0.73
N SER A 110 10.81 -0.09 0.09
CA SER A 110 12.25 -0.12 -0.17
C SER A 110 12.80 -1.55 -0.25
N ALA A 111 12.29 -2.45 0.59
CA ALA A 111 12.65 -3.87 0.56
C ALA A 111 12.16 -4.57 -0.71
N MET A 112 10.95 -4.25 -1.19
CA MET A 112 10.42 -4.77 -2.45
C MET A 112 11.21 -4.27 -3.66
N LEU A 113 11.70 -3.03 -3.60
CA LEU A 113 12.48 -2.43 -4.69
C LEU A 113 13.99 -2.70 -4.59
N ASN A 114 14.47 -3.46 -3.61
CA ASN A 114 15.91 -3.66 -3.36
C ASN A 114 16.72 -2.35 -3.21
N ASN A 115 16.11 -1.28 -2.69
CA ASN A 115 16.68 0.08 -2.72
C ASN A 115 17.10 0.56 -4.12
N ILE A 116 16.42 0.10 -5.18
CA ILE A 116 16.57 0.70 -6.51
C ILE A 116 15.76 2.00 -6.52
N TYR A 117 16.47 3.11 -6.75
CA TYR A 117 15.91 4.46 -6.77
C TYR A 117 15.52 4.81 -8.20
N LEU A 118 14.33 4.39 -8.62
CA LEU A 118 13.73 4.88 -9.86
C LEU A 118 13.17 6.29 -9.63
N SER A 119 13.12 7.10 -10.70
CA SER A 119 12.47 8.42 -10.65
C SER A 119 11.03 8.28 -10.14
N GLY A 120 10.60 9.19 -9.26
CA GLY A 120 9.26 9.19 -8.65
C GLY A 120 9.09 8.30 -7.41
N ILE A 121 10.05 7.45 -7.04
CA ILE A 121 9.94 6.59 -5.84
C ILE A 121 10.00 7.40 -4.53
N GLU A 122 10.72 8.52 -4.50
CA GLU A 122 10.86 9.31 -3.27
C GLU A 122 9.52 9.93 -2.82
N GLY A 123 8.69 10.43 -3.76
CA GLY A 123 7.33 10.89 -3.45
C GLY A 123 6.49 9.77 -2.82
N LYS A 124 6.55 8.55 -3.37
CA LYS A 124 5.85 7.38 -2.80
C LYS A 124 6.31 7.02 -1.40
N LYS A 125 7.61 7.16 -1.11
CA LYS A 125 8.12 6.94 0.24
C LYS A 125 7.61 8.00 1.21
N LEU A 126 7.47 9.26 0.77
CA LEU A 126 6.84 10.30 1.58
C LEU A 126 5.38 9.97 1.88
N GLU A 127 4.62 9.48 0.89
CA GLU A 127 3.25 8.98 1.11
C GLU A 127 3.21 7.80 2.11
N ASP A 128 4.15 6.86 2.02
CA ASP A 128 4.25 5.74 2.98
C ASP A 128 4.66 6.22 4.38
N TYR A 129 5.53 7.25 4.49
CA TYR A 129 5.85 7.89 5.77
C TYR A 129 4.61 8.55 6.37
N PHE A 130 3.84 9.27 5.56
CA PHE A 130 2.59 9.86 6.01
C PHE A 130 1.60 8.78 6.45
N THR A 131 1.51 7.66 5.72
CA THR A 131 0.71 6.49 6.11
C THR A 131 1.09 5.96 7.48
N LEU A 132 2.40 5.85 7.76
CA LEU A 132 2.91 5.43 9.06
C LEU A 132 2.49 6.38 10.19
N ILE A 133 2.68 7.68 10.00
CA ILE A 133 2.28 8.73 10.95
C ILE A 133 0.77 8.70 11.16
N TYR A 134 0.00 8.60 10.08
CA TYR A 134 -1.45 8.54 10.14
C TYR A 134 -1.92 7.35 10.99
N LEU A 135 -1.39 6.15 10.74
CA LEU A 135 -1.78 4.95 11.48
C LEU A 135 -1.37 5.00 12.95
N LYS A 136 -0.15 5.46 13.27
CA LYS A 136 0.39 5.44 14.64
C LYS A 136 -0.05 6.61 15.50
N ASP A 137 -0.09 7.81 14.93
CA ASP A 137 -0.18 9.05 15.71
C ASP A 137 -1.53 9.74 15.55
N LEU A 138 -2.15 9.67 14.35
CA LEU A 138 -3.37 10.42 14.04
C LEU A 138 -4.66 9.60 14.21
N LYS A 139 -4.66 8.36 13.68
CA LYS A 139 -5.81 7.44 13.68
C LYS A 139 -5.84 6.54 14.91
N SER A 140 -4.68 6.25 15.51
CA SER A 140 -4.62 5.40 16.72
C SER A 140 -5.57 5.95 17.79
N TYR A 141 -6.48 5.12 18.30
CA TYR A 141 -7.57 5.51 19.22
C TYR A 141 -8.45 6.67 18.72
N SER A 142 -8.57 6.81 17.39
CA SER A 142 -9.19 7.94 16.70
C SER A 142 -8.67 9.29 17.19
N LYS A 143 -7.45 9.38 17.72
CA LYS A 143 -7.00 10.48 18.58
C LYS A 143 -7.27 11.86 17.98
N TYR A 144 -6.92 12.04 16.71
CA TYR A 144 -7.06 13.32 16.00
C TYR A 144 -7.82 13.21 14.68
N ALA A 145 -7.67 12.10 13.95
CA ALA A 145 -8.27 11.92 12.63
C ALA A 145 -9.23 10.73 12.57
N ILE A 146 -10.29 10.88 11.76
CA ILE A 146 -11.30 9.83 11.54
C ILE A 146 -11.21 9.21 10.15
N ASN A 147 -10.65 9.93 9.17
CA ASN A 147 -10.54 9.43 7.80
C ASN A 147 -9.31 9.99 7.09
N LEU A 148 -8.78 9.20 6.15
CA LEU A 148 -7.79 9.60 5.18
C LEU A 148 -8.30 9.26 3.80
N SER A 149 -8.23 10.22 2.89
CA SER A 149 -8.60 10.06 1.49
C SER A 149 -7.57 10.75 0.60
N TYR A 150 -7.59 10.47 -0.70
CA TYR A 150 -6.70 11.11 -1.68
C TYR A 150 -7.51 11.80 -2.77
N ASP A 151 -7.00 12.88 -3.36
CA ASP A 151 -7.64 13.52 -4.51
C ASP A 151 -7.21 12.86 -5.83
N LEU A 152 -8.15 12.65 -6.74
CA LEU A 152 -7.87 12.08 -8.06
C LEU A 152 -7.62 13.18 -9.12
N ALA A 153 -7.98 14.42 -8.83
CA ALA A 153 -7.80 15.54 -9.76
C ALA A 153 -6.30 15.79 -10.03
N GLU A 154 -5.97 16.10 -11.28
CA GLU A 154 -4.62 16.54 -11.65
C GLU A 154 -4.31 17.87 -10.94
N GLY A 155 -3.18 17.93 -10.24
CA GLY A 155 -2.84 19.05 -9.35
C GLY A 155 -3.69 19.13 -8.07
N GLY A 156 -4.45 18.09 -7.76
CA GLY A 156 -5.17 17.94 -6.49
C GLY A 156 -4.25 17.49 -5.36
N ALA A 157 -4.78 17.54 -4.13
CA ALA A 157 -4.05 17.15 -2.93
C ALA A 157 -3.64 15.65 -2.94
N ASP A 158 -2.43 15.35 -2.48
CA ASP A 158 -1.98 13.98 -2.27
C ASP A 158 -2.86 13.27 -1.25
N PHE A 159 -3.22 13.99 -0.17
CA PHE A 159 -4.17 13.52 0.83
C PHE A 159 -5.09 14.62 1.36
N VAL A 160 -6.28 14.17 1.76
CA VAL A 160 -7.22 14.93 2.58
C VAL A 160 -7.45 14.15 3.87
N LEU A 161 -7.00 14.73 4.99
CA LEU A 161 -7.17 14.21 6.33
C LEU A 161 -8.42 14.83 6.97
N THR A 162 -9.40 14.00 7.31
CA THR A 162 -10.60 14.47 8.04
C THR A 162 -10.38 14.29 9.53
N LEU A 163 -10.41 15.40 10.26
CA LEU A 163 -10.27 15.43 11.72
C LEU A 163 -11.57 15.01 12.42
N LYS A 164 -11.48 14.77 13.73
CA LYS A 164 -12.64 14.43 14.58
C LYS A 164 -13.77 15.45 14.54
N ASP A 165 -13.44 16.74 14.45
CA ASP A 165 -14.40 17.84 14.32
C ASP A 165 -15.00 17.96 12.92
N ARG A 166 -14.63 17.05 12.01
CA ARG A 166 -15.02 17.00 10.59
C ARG A 166 -14.43 18.09 9.72
N SER A 167 -13.50 18.89 10.24
CA SER A 167 -12.66 19.75 9.42
C SER A 167 -11.68 18.90 8.58
N ASN A 168 -11.24 19.45 7.46
CA ASN A 168 -10.31 18.79 6.56
C ASN A 168 -8.97 19.54 6.54
N ILE A 169 -7.88 18.79 6.61
CA ILE A 169 -6.53 19.25 6.33
C ILE A 169 -6.11 18.68 4.97
N VAL A 170 -5.66 19.56 4.09
CA VAL A 170 -5.08 19.21 2.79
C VAL A 170 -3.57 18.99 2.97
N ILE A 171 -3.04 17.94 2.35
CA ILE A 171 -1.63 17.54 2.41
C ILE A 171 -1.13 17.40 0.97
N GLU A 172 0.00 18.06 0.69
CA GLU A 172 0.71 18.09 -0.58
C GLU A 172 2.20 17.82 -0.32
N GLY A 173 2.86 17.08 -1.21
CA GLY A 173 4.25 16.62 -1.08
C GLY A 173 5.13 16.85 -2.29
#